data_AF-A0A2J6HAA0-F1
#
_entry.id   AF-A0A2J6HAA0-F1
#
_cell.length_a   1.000
_cell.length_b   1.000
_cell.length_c   1.000
_cell.angle_alpha   90.00
_cell.angle_beta   90.00
_cell.angle_gamma   90.00
#
_symmetry.space_group_name_H-M   'P 1'
#
loop_
_entity.id
_entity.type
_entity.pdbx_description
1 polymer ?
#
loop_
_entity_poly.entity_id
_entity_poly.type
_entity_poly.pdbx_seq_one_letter_code
_entity_poly.pdbx_strand_id
1 'polypeptide(L)' 'MENHFFIKAPLCFNTQSKTLEINHEGEIFRVSLNGTTIGAVTSNEDKSWDLAGGELDQETVNLIGEGIERYYDEHYS' A
#
# COMPACT_ATOMS: atom_id res chain seq x y z
N MET A 1 -12.63 -10.62 -2.57
CA MET A 1 -11.40 -9.85 -2.81
C MET A 1 -10.24 -10.66 -2.26
N GLU A 2 -9.13 -10.71 -2.99
CA GLU A 2 -7.91 -11.34 -2.52
C GLU A 2 -7.34 -10.53 -1.35
N ASN A 3 -7.03 -11.19 -0.23
CA ASN A 3 -6.49 -10.54 0.97
C ASN A 3 -4.97 -10.37 0.94
N HIS A 4 -4.32 -10.89 -0.09
CA HIS A 4 -2.88 -10.90 -0.27
C HIS A 4 -2.55 -10.67 -1.74
N PHE A 5 -1.80 -9.62 -2.06
CA PHE A 5 -1.44 -9.28 -3.44
C PHE A 5 -0.15 -8.47 -3.51
N PHE A 6 0.32 -8.21 -4.72
CA PHE A 6 1.55 -7.46 -4.96
C PHE A 6 1.27 -6.21 -5.77
N ILE A 7 1.88 -5.09 -5.37
CA ILE A 7 1.84 -3.83 -6.12
C ILE A 7 3.24 -3.37 -6.48
N LYS A 8 3.34 -2.49 -7.49
CA LYS A 8 4.55 -1.73 -7.77
C LYS A 8 4.33 -0.28 -7.37
N ALA A 9 5.03 0.19 -6.34
CA ALA A 9 4.98 1.57 -5.89
C ALA A 9 6.40 2.12 -5.64
N PRO A 10 6.68 3.39 -5.95
CA PRO A 10 7.88 4.05 -5.46
C PRO A 10 7.79 4.23 -3.94
N LEU A 11 8.95 4.21 -3.27
CA LEU A 11 9.08 4.58 -1.86
C LEU A 11 9.85 5.90 -1.82
N CYS A 12 9.51 6.89 -0.99
CA CYS A 12 10.10 8.23 -1.10
C CYS A 12 11.63 8.28 -0.98
N PHE A 13 12.26 7.27 -0.36
CA PHE A 13 13.72 7.14 -0.28
C PHE A 13 14.36 6.57 -1.56
N ASN A 14 13.57 6.16 -2.56
CA ASN A 14 14.01 5.58 -3.82
C ASN A 14 12.96 5.77 -4.93
N THR A 15 13.27 6.62 -5.92
CA THR A 15 12.40 6.86 -7.09
C THR A 15 12.15 5.62 -7.94
N GLN A 16 12.89 4.52 -7.73
CA GLN A 16 12.59 3.24 -8.36
C GLN A 16 11.46 2.53 -7.64
N SER A 17 10.42 2.19 -8.40
CA SER A 17 9.34 1.34 -7.92
C SER A 17 9.86 0.02 -7.37
N LYS A 18 9.36 -0.37 -6.20
CA LYS A 18 9.60 -1.67 -5.57
C LYS A 18 8.34 -2.50 -5.70
N THR A 19 8.52 -3.83 -5.74
CA THR A 19 7.41 -4.75 -5.55
C THR A 19 7.15 -4.85 -4.05
N LEU A 20 5.96 -4.41 -3.66
CA LEU A 20 5.49 -4.47 -2.28
C LEU A 20 4.48 -5.61 -2.17
N GLU A 21 4.60 -6.38 -1.10
CA GLU A 21 3.62 -7.37 -0.71
C GLU A 21 2.59 -6.71 0.21
N ILE A 22 1.33 -6.84 -0.16
CA ILE A 22 0.19 -6.25 0.56
C ILE A 22 -0.63 -7.38 1.14
N ASN A 23 -0.84 -7.34 2.46
CA ASN A 23 -1.77 -8.21 3.15
C ASN A 23 -2.81 -7.35 3.85
N HIS A 24 -4.10 -7.51 3.58
CA HIS A 24 -5.15 -6.70 4.20
C HIS A 24 -6.14 -7.48 5.05
N GLU A 25 -6.59 -6.83 6.10
CA GLU A 25 -7.59 -7.32 7.05
C GLU A 25 -8.57 -6.18 7.32
N GLY A 26 -9.73 -6.22 6.68
CA GLY A 26 -10.67 -5.11 6.69
C GLY A 26 -10.14 -3.93 5.88
N GLU A 27 -10.02 -2.77 6.51
CA GLU A 27 -9.56 -1.52 5.87
C GLU A 27 -8.04 -1.29 6.03
N ILE A 28 -7.36 -2.14 6.79
CA ILE A 28 -5.93 -2.01 7.09
C ILE A 28 -5.10 -2.89 6.15
N PHE A 29 -4.17 -2.27 5.44
CA PHE A 29 -3.24 -2.90 4.50
C PHE A 29 -1.84 -2.93 5.10
N ARG A 30 -1.36 -4.10 5.51
CA ARG A 30 0.03 -4.32 5.92
C ARG A 30 0.93 -4.36 4.68
N VAL A 31 2.01 -3.61 4.73
CA VAL A 31 2.96 -3.43 3.62
C VAL A 31 4.28 -4.09 3.99
N SER A 32 4.72 -5.03 3.16
CA SER A 32 5.99 -5.73 3.31
C SER A 32 6.89 -5.51 2.10
N LEU A 33 8.18 -5.31 2.35
CA LEU A 33 9.23 -5.25 1.35
C LEU A 33 10.25 -6.35 1.65
N ASN A 34 10.51 -7.23 0.67
CA ASN A 34 11.43 -8.36 0.82
C ASN A 34 11.14 -9.23 2.07
N GLY A 35 9.85 -9.47 2.36
CA GLY A 35 9.39 -10.25 3.52
C GLY A 35 9.47 -9.53 4.87
N THR A 36 9.87 -8.24 4.90
CA THR A 36 9.88 -7.43 6.12
C THR A 36 8.74 -6.42 6.09
N THR A 37 7.90 -6.40 7.12
CA THR A 37 6.85 -5.38 7.27
C THR A 37 7.48 -4.02 7.51
N ILE A 38 7.19 -3.06 6.63
CA ILE A 38 7.70 -1.68 6.70
C ILE A 38 6.64 -0.68 7.18
N GLY A 39 5.36 -1.06 7.16
CA GLY A 39 4.28 -0.24 7.68
C GLY A 39 2.91 -0.82 7.38
N ALA A 40 1.89 -0.06 7.73
CA ALA A 40 0.50 -0.33 7.39
C ALA A 40 -0.19 0.96 6.99
N VAL A 41 -1.07 0.89 5.99
CA VAL A 41 -1.87 2.01 5.49
C VAL A 41 -3.35 1.68 5.54
N THR A 42 -4.19 2.69 5.60
CA THR A 42 -5.65 2.55 5.56
C THR A 42 -6.24 3.56 4.60
N SER A 43 -7.32 3.18 3.91
CA SER A 43 -8.08 4.10 3.05
C SER A 43 -9.15 4.83 3.87
N ASN A 44 -9.34 6.11 3.62
CA ASN A 44 -10.42 6.91 4.15
C ASN A 44 -11.62 6.93 3.19
N GLU A 45 -12.79 7.34 3.67
CA GLU A 45 -14.02 7.43 2.87
C GLU A 45 -13.89 8.40 1.67
N ASP A 46 -12.99 9.38 1.77
CA ASP A 46 -12.72 10.39 0.74
C ASP A 46 -11.62 9.98 -0.27
N LYS A 47 -11.18 8.71 -0.24
CA LYS A 47 -10.06 8.16 -1.01
C LYS A 47 -8.69 8.74 -0.66
N SER A 48 -8.56 9.43 0.48
CA SER A 48 -7.24 9.69 1.05
C SER A 48 -6.70 8.45 1.77
N TRP A 49 -5.40 8.43 2.02
CA TRP A 49 -4.70 7.31 2.63
C TRP A 49 -3.95 7.77 3.87
N ASP A 50 -4.08 7.03 4.97
CA ASP A 50 -3.45 7.34 6.24
C ASP A 50 -2.50 6.23 6.70
N LEU A 51 -1.52 6.63 7.51
CA LEU A 51 -0.63 5.69 8.19
C LEU A 51 -1.38 5.00 9.33
N ALA A 52 -1.57 3.69 9.23
CA ALA A 52 -2.15 2.85 10.27
C ALA A 52 -1.09 2.26 11.21
N GLY A 53 0.20 2.27 10.81
CA GLY A 53 1.32 1.86 11.66
C GLY A 53 2.67 1.84 10.95
N GLY A 54 3.76 1.89 11.71
CA GLY A 54 5.14 1.94 11.20
C GLY A 54 5.68 3.36 11.07
N GLU A 55 6.73 3.53 10.26
CA GLU A 55 7.46 4.79 10.07
C GLU A 55 7.54 5.16 8.58
N LEU A 56 6.40 5.22 7.90
CA LEU A 56 6.31 5.72 6.53
C LEU A 56 5.93 7.21 6.56
N ASP A 57 6.57 8.01 5.72
CA ASP A 57 6.13 9.39 5.49
C ASP A 57 4.82 9.41 4.66
N GLN A 58 4.08 10.52 4.74
CA GLN A 58 2.77 10.64 4.10
C GLN A 58 2.82 10.53 2.57
N GLU A 59 3.91 10.94 1.92
CA GLU A 59 4.07 10.81 0.47
C GLU A 59 4.19 9.33 0.11
N THR A 60 4.98 8.55 0.85
CA THR A 60 5.07 7.09 0.69
C THR A 60 3.72 6.40 0.93
N VAL A 61 2.96 6.82 1.95
CA VAL A 61 1.61 6.29 2.22
C VAL A 61 0.68 6.49 1.02
N ASN A 62 0.65 7.71 0.46
CA ASN A 62 -0.19 8.03 -0.69
C ASN A 62 0.19 7.20 -1.93
N LEU A 63 1.50 7.04 -2.20
CA LEU A 63 1.99 6.25 -3.33
C LEU A 63 1.63 4.76 -3.22
N ILE A 64 1.65 4.21 -2.00
CA ILE A 64 1.19 2.84 -1.74
C ILE A 64 -0.32 2.76 -1.98
N GLY A 65 -1.08 3.73 -1.47
CA GLY A 65 -2.52 3.83 -1.66
C GLY A 65 -2.93 3.83 -3.13
N GLU A 66 -2.33 4.70 -3.95
CA GLU A 66 -2.54 4.73 -5.40
C GLU A 66 -2.23 3.40 -6.08
N GLY A 67 -1.20 2.68 -5.60
CA GLY A 67 -0.87 1.36 -6.10
C GLY A 67 -1.91 0.29 -5.74
N ILE A 68 -2.50 0.38 -4.55
CA ILE A 68 -3.59 -0.51 -4.11
C ILE A 68 -4.87 -0.24 -4.92
N GLU A 69 -5.24 1.03 -5.11
CA GLU A 69 -6.41 1.42 -5.93
C GLU A 69 -6.27 0.87 -7.36
N ARG A 70 -5.10 1.08 -7.97
CA ARG A 70 -4.82 0.57 -9.32
C ARG A 70 -4.93 -0.96 -9.40
N TYR A 71 -4.43 -1.68 -8.40
CA TYR A 71 -4.57 -3.14 -8.36
C TYR A 71 -6.05 -3.55 -8.37
N TYR A 72 -6.88 -2.91 -7.55
CA TYR A 72 -8.31 -3.21 -7.50
C TYR A 72 -9.03 -2.85 -8.79
N ASP A 73 -8.74 -1.68 -9.37
CA ASP A 73 -9.29 -1.26 -10.66
C ASP A 73 -8.92 -2.23 -11.79
N GLU A 74 -7.71 -2.82 -11.78
CA GLU A 74 -7.28 -3.75 -12.83
C GLU A 74 -7.87 -5.17 -12.68
N HIS A 75 -8.18 -5.62 -11.46
CA HIS A 75 -8.55 -7.02 -11.18
C HIS A 75 -10.05 -7.23 -10.89
N TYR A 76 -10.78 -6.16 -10.55
CA TYR A 76 -12.18 -6.26 -10.11
C TYR A 76 -13.13 -5.27 -10.78
N SER A 77 -12.71 -4.67 -11.91
CA SER A 77 -13.55 -3.83 -12.78
C SER A 77 -14.49 -4.61 -13.70
#